data_AF-A0A7C5VPD5-F1
#
_entry.id   AF-A0A7C5VPD5-F1
#
_cell.length_a   1.000
_cell.length_b   1.000
_cell.length_c   1.000
_cell.angle_alpha   90.00
_cell.angle_beta   90.00
_cell.angle_gamma   90.00
#
_symmetry.space_group_name_H-M   'P 1'
#
loop_
_entity.id
_entity.type
_entity.pdbx_description
1 polymer ?
#
loop_
_entity_poly.entity_id
_entity_poly.type
_entity_poly.pdbx_seq_one_letter_code
_entity_poly.pdbx_strand_id
1 'polypeptide(L)'
;MQRYKAPEVPAERVTPELVRDELLKCFESANREFMDILGQPYQDEVLKQQVRQFLEGVFKQCGVSIEKPTKEGLLIAIEACKANAEKMMGEKGAAVIRHHYEEMMKLINKLR
;
A
#
# COMPACT_ATOMS: atom_id res chain seq x y z
N MET A 1 5.99 -11.21 12.93
CA MET A 1 6.12 -10.18 11.87
C MET A 1 5.36 -8.94 12.34
N GLN A 2 5.91 -7.73 12.19
CA GLN A 2 5.24 -6.52 12.67
C GLN A 2 4.30 -5.98 11.58
N ARG A 3 3.02 -5.84 11.91
CA ARG A 3 2.02 -5.19 11.06
C ARG A 3 2.45 -3.76 10.75
N TYR A 4 2.35 -3.33 9.49
CA TYR A 4 2.71 -1.98 9.09
C TYR A 4 1.99 -0.91 9.93
N LYS A 5 2.74 0.14 10.24
CA LYS A 5 2.26 1.40 10.80
C LYS A 5 2.96 2.52 10.08
N ALA A 6 2.20 3.57 9.76
CA ALA A 6 2.78 4.75 9.15
C ALA A 6 3.81 5.39 10.10
N PRO A 7 4.99 5.82 9.60
CA PRO A 7 6.00 6.42 10.44
C PRO A 7 5.51 7.76 11.01
N GLU A 8 5.89 8.03 12.26
CA GLU A 8 5.60 9.30 12.93
C GLU A 8 6.55 10.39 12.43
N VAL A 9 6.21 10.95 11.27
CA VAL A 9 6.97 12.03 10.62
C VAL A 9 6.19 13.35 10.71
N PRO A 10 6.85 14.49 11.03
CA PRO A 10 6.24 15.82 10.95
C PRO A 10 5.72 16.13 9.53
N ALA A 11 4.63 16.89 9.42
CA ALA A 11 4.00 17.15 8.12
C ALA A 11 4.94 17.81 7.11
N GLU A 12 5.84 18.67 7.57
CA GLU A 12 6.82 19.40 6.75
C GLU A 12 7.87 18.48 6.11
N ARG A 13 7.99 17.24 6.62
CA ARG A 13 8.94 16.23 6.12
C ARG A 13 8.26 15.13 5.30
N VAL A 14 6.93 15.19 5.13
CA VAL A 14 6.20 14.24 4.29
C VAL A 14 6.28 14.69 2.84
N THR A 15 6.99 13.93 2.00
CA THR A 15 7.11 14.16 0.56
C THR A 15 6.35 13.07 -0.22
N PRO A 16 5.97 13.32 -1.50
CA PRO A 16 5.31 12.30 -2.30
C PRO A 16 6.15 11.01 -2.44
N GLU A 17 7.47 11.13 -2.56
CA GLU A 17 8.38 10.00 -2.66
C GLU A 17 8.40 9.17 -1.37
N LEU A 18 8.40 9.83 -0.21
CA LEU A 18 8.27 9.14 1.07
C LEU A 18 6.95 8.36 1.13
N VAL A 19 5.83 8.99 0.75
CA VAL A 19 4.52 8.32 0.78
C VAL A 19 4.47 7.14 -0.19
N ARG A 20 5.09 7.24 -1.37
CA ARG A 20 5.24 6.12 -2.30
C ARG A 20 6.03 4.96 -1.68
N ASP A 21 7.17 5.26 -1.06
CA ASP A 21 8.04 4.23 -0.48
C ASP A 21 7.35 3.53 0.70
N GLU A 22 6.60 4.28 1.50
CA GLU A 22 5.77 3.74 2.57
C GLU A 22 4.54 2.98 2.03
N LEU A 23 3.97 3.38 0.90
CA LEU A 23 2.90 2.62 0.22
C LEU A 23 3.39 1.22 -0.19
N LEU A 24 4.60 1.10 -0.74
CA LEU A 24 5.21 -0.19 -1.06
C LEU A 24 5.31 -1.09 0.19
N LYS A 25 5.88 -0.57 1.27
CA LYS A 25 6.02 -1.31 2.55
C LYS A 25 4.67 -1.71 3.14
N CYS A 26 3.70 -0.82 3.10
CA CYS A 26 2.34 -1.07 3.53
C CYS A 26 1.73 -2.25 2.76
N PHE A 27 1.87 -2.24 1.43
CA PHE A 27 1.31 -3.28 0.57
C PHE A 27 2.01 -4.63 0.76
N GLU A 28 3.33 -4.63 0.98
CA GLU A 28 4.06 -5.84 1.34
C GLU A 28 3.53 -6.43 2.66
N SER A 29 3.37 -5.61 3.70
CA SER A 29 2.81 -6.06 4.98
C SER A 29 1.39 -6.61 4.82
N ALA A 30 0.53 -5.93 4.06
CA ALA A 30 -0.85 -6.37 3.82
C ALA A 30 -0.90 -7.73 3.10
N ASN A 31 -0.06 -7.91 2.08
CA ASN A 31 -0.03 -9.18 1.32
C ASN A 31 0.49 -10.34 2.16
N ARG A 32 1.47 -10.13 3.04
CA ARG A 32 1.89 -11.16 3.99
C ARG A 32 0.75 -11.57 4.93
N GLU A 33 0.01 -10.60 5.47
CA GLU A 33 -1.18 -10.89 6.28
C GLU A 33 -2.26 -11.64 5.48
N PHE A 34 -2.45 -11.32 4.20
CA PHE A 34 -3.36 -12.06 3.33
C PHE A 34 -2.90 -13.51 3.12
N MET A 35 -1.60 -13.75 2.88
CA MET A 35 -1.07 -15.10 2.74
C MET A 35 -1.28 -15.93 4.02
N ASP A 36 -1.05 -15.32 5.19
CA ASP A 36 -1.31 -15.94 6.49
C ASP A 36 -2.81 -16.29 6.66
N ILE A 37 -3.72 -15.38 6.31
CA ILE A 37 -5.17 -15.61 6.34
C ILE A 37 -5.58 -16.75 5.40
N LEU A 38 -4.98 -16.82 4.22
CA LEU A 38 -5.27 -17.83 3.19
C LEU A 38 -4.56 -19.17 3.45
N GLY A 39 -3.70 -19.25 4.47
CA GLY A 39 -2.85 -20.41 4.74
C GLY A 39 -1.90 -20.74 3.59
N GLN A 40 -1.54 -19.73 2.78
CA GLN A 40 -0.67 -19.90 1.63
C GLN A 40 0.79 -19.68 2.04
N PRO A 41 1.69 -20.63 1.77
CA PRO A 41 3.11 -20.42 2.01
C PRO A 41 3.65 -19.38 1.03
N TYR A 42 4.58 -18.54 1.48
CA TYR A 42 5.25 -17.57 0.65
C TYR A 42 6.74 -17.46 0.99
N GLN A 43 7.53 -17.03 0.01
CA GLN A 43 8.91 -16.59 0.23
C GLN A 43 8.93 -15.07 0.22
N ASP A 44 9.53 -14.46 1.24
CA ASP A 44 9.41 -13.01 1.47
C ASP A 44 9.92 -12.18 0.29
N GLU A 45 11.09 -12.52 -0.27
CA GLU A 45 11.65 -11.80 -1.41
C GLU A 45 10.82 -11.93 -2.68
N VAL A 46 10.20 -13.09 -2.91
CA VAL A 46 9.29 -13.29 -4.05
C VAL A 46 8.02 -12.47 -3.87
N LEU A 47 7.46 -12.44 -2.65
CA LEU A 47 6.27 -11.64 -2.33
C LEU A 47 6.55 -10.15 -2.53
N LYS A 48 7.70 -9.63 -2.07
CA LYS A 48 8.10 -8.23 -2.29
C LYS A 48 8.17 -7.89 -3.77
N GLN A 49 8.78 -8.75 -4.59
CA GLN A 49 8.86 -8.54 -6.04
C GLN A 49 7.49 -8.52 -6.70
N GLN A 50 6.60 -9.46 -6.33
CA GLN A 50 5.22 -9.50 -6.85
C GLN A 50 4.42 -8.26 -6.46
N VAL A 51 4.52 -7.84 -5.20
CA VAL A 51 3.88 -6.63 -4.69
C VAL A 51 4.37 -5.39 -5.44
N ARG A 52 5.68 -5.27 -5.65
CA ARG A 52 6.26 -4.16 -6.39
C ARG A 52 5.76 -4.12 -7.84
N GLN A 53 5.79 -5.26 -8.54
CA GLN A 53 5.30 -5.35 -9.92
C GLN A 53 3.81 -5.00 -10.01
N PHE A 54 3.01 -5.46 -9.06
CA PHE A 54 1.60 -5.12 -8.99
C PHE A 54 1.39 -3.61 -8.81
N LEU A 55 2.07 -2.99 -7.85
CA LEU A 55 1.97 -1.55 -7.60
C LEU A 55 2.44 -0.72 -8.79
N GLU A 56 3.54 -1.10 -9.43
CA GLU A 56 4.01 -0.48 -10.68
C GLU A 56 2.94 -0.56 -11.79
N GLY A 57 2.25 -1.70 -11.89
CA GLY A 57 1.12 -1.90 -12.80
C GLY A 57 -0.07 -0.97 -12.48
N VAL A 58 -0.45 -0.85 -11.20
CA VAL A 58 -1.52 0.07 -10.75
C VAL A 58 -1.15 1.52 -11.05
N PHE A 59 0.08 1.93 -10.74
CA PHE A 59 0.55 3.29 -11.01
C PHE A 59 0.45 3.62 -12.51
N LYS A 60 0.91 2.71 -13.36
CA LYS A 60 0.79 2.84 -14.82
C LYS A 60 -0.67 2.93 -15.26
N GLN A 61 -1.54 2.07 -14.74
CA GLN A 61 -2.98 2.06 -15.07
C GLN A 61 -3.66 3.37 -14.67
N CYS A 62 -3.29 3.93 -13.54
CA CYS A 62 -3.84 5.16 -12.99
C CYS A 62 -3.18 6.43 -13.57
N GLY A 63 -2.18 6.31 -14.44
CA GLY A 63 -1.42 7.46 -14.97
C GLY A 63 -0.55 8.16 -13.92
N VAL A 64 -0.16 7.46 -12.86
CA VAL A 64 0.63 7.97 -11.74
C VAL A 64 2.10 7.71 -12.00
N SER A 65 2.93 8.75 -11.90
CA SER A 65 4.38 8.59 -11.98
C SER A 65 4.92 7.94 -10.71
N ILE A 66 5.65 6.83 -10.86
CA ILE A 66 6.34 6.19 -9.74
C ILE A 66 7.56 7.00 -9.30
N GLU A 67 8.24 7.68 -10.24
CA GLU A 67 9.45 8.44 -9.93
C GLU A 67 9.11 9.78 -9.28
N LYS A 68 8.03 10.43 -9.74
CA LYS A 68 7.58 11.75 -9.31
C LYS A 68 6.07 11.74 -9.04
N PRO A 69 5.63 11.01 -8.00
CA PRO A 69 4.21 10.92 -7.68
C PRO A 69 3.67 12.28 -7.20
N THR A 70 2.38 12.51 -7.41
CA THR A 70 1.66 13.63 -6.77
C THR A 70 0.75 13.08 -5.68
N LYS A 71 0.25 13.95 -4.80
CA LYS A 71 -0.72 13.57 -3.77
C LYS A 71 -1.97 12.94 -4.38
N GLU A 72 -2.53 13.55 -5.41
CA GLU A 72 -3.73 13.08 -6.10
C GLU A 72 -3.46 11.72 -6.74
N GLY A 73 -2.31 11.56 -7.39
CA GLY A 73 -1.91 10.30 -7.99
C GLY A 73 -1.78 9.17 -6.96
N LEU A 74 -1.14 9.45 -5.82
CA LEU A 74 -1.00 8.48 -4.74
C LEU A 74 -2.35 8.09 -4.14
N LEU A 75 -3.25 9.06 -3.95
CA LEU A 75 -4.61 8.77 -3.47
C LEU A 75 -5.36 7.87 -4.45
N ILE A 76 -5.30 8.16 -5.76
CA ILE A 76 -5.92 7.31 -6.79
C ILE A 76 -5.34 5.90 -6.75
N ALA A 77 -4.01 5.76 -6.63
CA ALA A 77 -3.36 4.45 -6.56
C ALA A 77 -3.77 3.68 -5.29
N ILE A 78 -3.89 4.35 -4.14
CA ILE A 78 -4.34 3.74 -2.88
C ILE A 78 -5.78 3.23 -3.01
N GLU A 79 -6.69 4.03 -3.58
CA GLU A 79 -8.08 3.61 -3.79
C GLU A 79 -8.20 2.43 -4.76
N ALA A 80 -7.42 2.44 -5.85
CA ALA A 80 -7.35 1.32 -6.79
C ALA A 80 -6.84 0.04 -6.11
N CYS A 81 -5.79 0.16 -5.28
CA CYS A 81 -5.24 -0.95 -4.52
C CYS A 81 -6.24 -1.52 -3.51
N LYS A 82 -6.95 -0.64 -2.79
CA LYS A 82 -8.01 -1.02 -1.85
C LYS A 82 -9.12 -1.79 -2.56
N ALA A 83 -9.66 -1.25 -3.66
CA ALA A 83 -10.72 -1.90 -4.42
C ALA A 83 -10.30 -3.28 -4.95
N ASN A 84 -9.05 -3.41 -5.42
CA ASN A 84 -8.50 -4.69 -5.86
C ASN A 84 -8.39 -5.69 -4.70
N ALA A 85 -7.92 -5.25 -3.53
CA ALA A 85 -7.82 -6.10 -2.35
C ALA A 85 -9.20 -6.54 -1.84
N GLU A 86 -10.19 -5.64 -1.83
CA GLU A 86 -11.58 -5.95 -1.44
C GLU A 86 -12.19 -7.00 -2.38
N LYS A 87 -11.98 -6.86 -3.69
CA LYS A 87 -12.44 -7.84 -4.68
C LYS A 87 -11.78 -9.21 -4.50
N MET A 88 -10.49 -9.25 -4.16
CA MET A 88 -9.73 -10.48 -4.01
C MET A 88 -10.04 -11.21 -2.71
N MET A 89 -10.07 -10.48 -1.59
CA MET A 89 -10.15 -11.07 -0.25
C MET A 89 -11.57 -11.13 0.30
N GLY A 90 -12.48 -10.32 -0.22
CA GLY A 90 -13.83 -10.16 0.31
C GLY A 90 -13.82 -9.83 1.81
N GLU A 91 -14.80 -10.36 2.54
CA GLU A 91 -14.97 -10.10 3.98
C GLU A 91 -13.76 -10.56 4.81
N LYS A 92 -13.08 -11.65 4.41
CA LYS A 92 -11.93 -12.20 5.14
C LYS A 92 -10.77 -11.21 5.23
N GLY A 93 -10.61 -10.34 4.25
CA GLY A 93 -9.57 -9.32 4.21
C GLY A 93 -9.96 -7.97 4.82
N ALA A 94 -11.24 -7.76 5.15
CA ALA A 94 -11.77 -6.42 5.47
C ALA A 94 -11.01 -5.74 6.63
N ALA A 95 -10.66 -6.48 7.68
CA ALA A 95 -9.92 -5.95 8.82
C ALA A 95 -8.46 -5.58 8.48
N VAL A 96 -7.85 -6.28 7.53
CA VAL A 96 -6.49 -5.97 7.03
C VAL A 96 -6.54 -4.75 6.13
N ILE A 97 -7.46 -4.74 5.16
CA ILE A 97 -7.64 -3.65 4.21
C ILE A 97 -7.91 -2.33 4.95
N ARG A 98 -8.85 -2.33 5.89
CA ARG A 98 -9.19 -1.13 6.67
C ARG A 98 -7.99 -0.58 7.44
N HIS A 99 -7.26 -1.45 8.15
CA HIS A 99 -6.07 -1.03 8.91
C HIS A 99 -5.03 -0.37 8.01
N HIS A 100 -4.64 -1.03 6.92
CA HIS A 100 -3.61 -0.52 6.02
C HIS A 100 -4.03 0.77 5.33
N TYR A 101 -5.29 0.87 4.94
CA TYR A 101 -5.86 2.10 4.39
C TYR A 101 -5.78 3.26 5.41
N GLU A 102 -6.22 3.04 6.65
CA GLU A 102 -6.15 4.04 7.71
C GLU A 102 -4.71 4.50 7.97
N GLU A 103 -3.74 3.59 8.01
CA GLU A 103 -2.33 3.94 8.16
C GLU A 103 -1.82 4.80 7.00
N MET A 104 -2.13 4.44 5.75
CA MET A 104 -1.69 5.22 4.58
C MET A 104 -2.35 6.60 4.51
N MET A 105 -3.61 6.71 4.91
CA MET A 105 -4.30 8.00 4.94
C MET A 105 -3.67 8.98 5.94
N LYS A 106 -3.01 8.52 7.01
CA LYS A 106 -2.24 9.41 7.91
C LYS A 106 -1.13 10.16 7.18
N LEU A 107 -0.46 9.51 6.22
CA LEU A 107 0.61 10.13 5.43
C LEU A 107 0.02 11.02 4.33
N ILE A 108 -0.98 10.53 3.60
CA ILE A 108 -1.65 11.31 2.54
C ILE A 108 -2.24 12.61 3.07
N ASN A 109 -2.83 12.58 4.27
CA ASN A 109 -3.42 13.77 4.89
C ASN A 109 -2.36 14.80 5.34
N LYS A 110 -1.11 14.36 5.58
CA LYS A 110 0.02 15.25 5.88
C LYS A 110 0.69 15.82 4.64
N LEU A 111 0.58 15.12 3.51
CA LEU A 111 1.15 15.55 2.24
C LEU A 111 0.45 16.83 1.77
N ARG A 112 1.22 17.90 1.58
CA ARG A 112 0.71 19.21 1.14
C ARG A 112 0.72 19.33 -0.37
#